data_AF-A0A966YBB2-F1
#
_entry.id   AF-A0A966YBB2-F1
#
_cell.length_a   1.000
_cell.length_b   1.000
_cell.length_c   1.000
_cell.angle_alpha   90.00
_cell.angle_beta   90.00
_cell.angle_gamma   90.00
#
_symmetry.space_group_name_H-M   'P 1'
#
loop_
_entity.id
_entity.type
_entity.pdbx_description
1 polymer ?
#
loop_
_entity_poly.entity_id
_entity_poly.type
_entity_poly.pdbx_seq_one_letter_code
_entity_poly.pdbx_strand_id
1 'polypeptide(L)'
;ACDCQGTPHRYRGRVFGSIEVSGTRTGTHSLRGDGQLRLRDADIYELPLVVAMLKVLRIKPPDRNAFGSSLVQFRIEGPHAYLDEIELAGDAISLVGNGEVDLDGNLRMTFRSIMGDAETQLPAMKRMLGGASGQFLLLHVDGTLGDPELSTEAFPTLAAALQKLQSQRQENGRGRRLASRPDDAPAGLSRGL
;
A
#
# COMPACT_ATOMS: atom_id res chain seq x y z
N ALA A 1 22.36 28.84 4.13
CA ALA A 1 21.43 28.80 5.25
C ALA A 1 20.08 28.48 4.66
N CYS A 2 19.55 27.27 4.91
CA CYS A 2 18.22 26.91 4.43
C CYS A 2 17.25 27.23 5.57
N ASP A 3 16.48 28.31 5.40
CA ASP A 3 15.36 28.63 6.28
C ASP A 3 14.19 27.73 5.89
N CYS A 4 14.04 26.61 6.58
CA CYS A 4 12.83 25.80 6.53
C CYS A 4 11.82 26.44 7.50
N GLN A 5 11.06 27.42 7.02
CA GLN A 5 10.09 28.16 7.81
C GLN A 5 8.79 27.35 7.93
N GLY A 6 8.83 26.30 8.77
CA GLY A 6 7.64 25.58 9.21
C GLY A 6 7.03 26.27 10.42
N THR A 7 5.70 26.45 10.42
CA THR A 7 4.93 26.85 11.60
C THR A 7 5.30 25.96 12.80
N PRO A 8 5.42 26.51 14.03
CA PRO A 8 5.85 25.74 15.19
C PRO A 8 4.72 24.81 15.67
N HIS A 9 4.54 23.71 14.95
CA HIS A 9 3.80 22.57 15.46
C HIS A 9 4.71 21.84 16.46
N ARG A 10 4.22 21.68 17.69
CA ARG A 10 5.00 21.09 18.79
C ARG A 10 4.97 19.58 18.70
N TYR A 11 5.62 19.02 17.68
CA TYR A 11 5.84 17.58 17.58
C TYR A 11 6.86 17.16 18.65
N ARG A 12 6.55 16.13 19.45
CA ARG A 12 7.54 15.48 20.31
C ARG A 12 7.97 14.16 19.68
N GLY A 13 9.23 13.77 19.92
CA GLY A 13 9.76 12.52 19.40
C GLY A 13 11.27 12.42 19.50
N ARG A 14 11.78 11.19 19.34
CA ARG A 14 13.21 10.91 19.20
C ARG A 14 13.50 10.50 17.77
N VAL A 15 14.38 11.24 17.12
CA VAL A 15 14.84 10.97 15.76
C VAL A 15 16.29 10.51 15.83
N PHE A 16 16.56 9.35 15.25
CA PHE A 16 17.90 8.79 15.08
C PHE A 16 18.14 8.62 13.60
N GLY A 17 19.29 9.05 13.09
CA GLY A 17 19.58 8.87 11.68
C GLY A 17 21.05 8.95 11.38
N SER A 18 21.42 8.31 10.28
CA SER A 18 22.73 8.43 9.65
C SER A 18 22.50 8.74 8.18
N ILE A 19 23.23 9.73 7.67
CA ILE A 19 23.18 10.13 6.27
C ILE A 19 24.60 10.39 5.80
N GLU A 20 24.95 9.78 4.67
CA GLU A 20 26.14 10.11 3.92
C GLU A 20 25.71 10.79 2.63
N VAL A 21 26.28 11.98 2.35
CA VAL A 21 25.95 12.75 1.16
C VAL A 21 27.23 13.22 0.50
N SER A 22 27.30 12.98 -0.80
CA SER A 22 28.36 13.44 -1.69
C SER A 22 27.76 14.18 -2.89
N GLY A 23 28.50 15.13 -3.45
CA GLY A 23 28.04 15.89 -4.60
C GLY A 23 29.09 16.89 -5.06
N THR A 24 28.87 17.49 -6.22
CA THR A 24 29.75 18.50 -6.80
C THR A 24 29.04 19.85 -6.89
N ARG A 25 29.80 20.95 -7.03
CA ARG A 25 29.22 22.30 -7.20
C ARG A 25 28.49 22.50 -8.54
N THR A 26 28.48 21.51 -9.42
CA THR A 26 27.89 21.60 -10.76
C THR A 26 26.36 21.48 -10.77
N GLY A 27 25.73 21.24 -9.63
CA GLY A 27 24.27 21.28 -9.47
C GLY A 27 23.70 20.05 -8.75
N THR A 28 22.40 20.11 -8.44
CA THR A 28 21.65 19.07 -7.69
C THR A 28 21.70 17.70 -8.36
N HIS A 29 21.86 17.63 -9.69
CA HIS A 29 22.00 16.39 -10.47
C HIS A 29 23.23 15.53 -10.08
N SER A 30 24.22 16.12 -9.42
CA SER A 30 25.42 15.41 -8.96
C SER A 30 25.27 14.79 -7.57
N LEU A 31 24.17 15.11 -6.88
CA LEU A 31 23.94 14.70 -5.51
C LEU A 31 23.79 13.18 -5.44
N ARG A 32 24.53 12.57 -4.54
CA ARG A 32 24.40 11.17 -4.16
C ARG A 32 24.37 11.07 -2.66
N GLY A 33 23.57 10.16 -2.15
CA GLY A 33 23.62 9.87 -0.73
C GLY A 33 22.88 8.60 -0.40
N ASP A 34 23.14 8.11 0.79
CA ASP A 34 22.43 7.00 1.38
C ASP A 34 22.28 7.26 2.86
N GLY A 35 21.24 6.69 3.44
CA GLY A 35 20.97 6.89 4.83
C GLY A 35 19.83 6.06 5.35
N GLN A 36 19.70 6.14 6.67
CA GLN A 36 18.59 5.58 7.38
C GLN A 36 18.11 6.59 8.42
N LEU A 37 16.80 6.62 8.60
CA LEU A 37 16.11 7.42 9.58
C LEU A 37 15.24 6.50 10.44
N ARG A 38 15.28 6.69 11.75
CA ARG A 38 14.46 5.98 12.72
C ARG A 38 13.78 6.98 13.62
N LEU A 39 12.46 6.92 13.69
CA LEU A 39 11.65 7.72 14.61
C LEU A 39 11.11 6.80 15.68
N ARG A 40 11.21 7.21 16.94
CA ARG A 40 10.67 6.51 18.11
C ARG A 40 10.04 7.48 19.09
N ASP A 41 9.02 7.00 19.80
CA ASP A 41 8.29 7.77 20.81
C ASP A 41 7.84 9.13 20.29
N ALA A 42 7.54 9.19 19.00
CA ALA A 42 7.21 10.42 18.31
C ALA A 42 5.71 10.50 18.11
N ASP A 43 5.17 11.72 18.11
CA ASP A 43 3.79 12.03 17.74
C ASP A 43 3.63 11.88 16.21
N ILE A 44 4.01 10.72 15.67
CA ILE A 44 3.98 10.36 14.25
C ILE A 44 2.56 10.53 13.71
N TYR A 45 1.55 10.35 14.57
CA TYR A 45 0.13 10.55 14.26
C TYR A 45 -0.23 12.00 13.92
N GLU A 46 0.60 13.00 14.22
CA GLU A 46 0.32 14.41 13.89
C GLU A 46 0.88 14.82 12.52
N LEU A 47 1.64 13.95 11.87
CA LEU A 47 2.14 14.21 10.53
C LEU A 47 0.97 14.13 9.53
N PRO A 48 0.79 15.14 8.65
CA PRO A 48 -0.34 15.18 7.70
C PRO A 48 -0.51 13.88 6.89
N LEU A 49 0.61 13.30 6.46
CA LEU A 49 0.65 12.02 5.76
C LEU A 49 0.02 10.89 6.57
N VAL A 50 0.44 10.72 7.83
CA VAL A 50 -0.02 9.63 8.70
C VAL A 50 -1.49 9.81 9.06
N VAL A 51 -1.92 11.05 9.33
CA VAL A 51 -3.34 11.37 9.55
C VAL A 51 -4.18 10.97 8.35
N ALA A 52 -3.71 11.29 7.14
CA ALA A 52 -4.41 10.94 5.91
C ALA A 52 -4.50 9.42 5.74
N MET A 53 -3.43 8.68 6.03
CA MET A 53 -3.42 7.20 5.96
C MET A 53 -4.46 6.59 6.90
N LEU A 54 -4.50 7.03 8.16
CA LEU A 54 -5.43 6.48 9.16
C LEU A 54 -6.90 6.72 8.78
N LYS A 55 -7.22 7.88 8.18
CA LYS A 55 -8.56 8.19 7.68
C LYS A 55 -9.01 7.20 6.61
N VAL A 56 -8.15 6.87 5.65
CA VAL A 56 -8.49 5.95 4.55
C VAL A 56 -8.64 4.51 5.07
N LEU A 57 -7.83 4.10 6.03
CA LEU A 57 -7.92 2.80 6.67
C LEU A 57 -9.16 2.62 7.56
N ARG A 58 -10.02 3.64 7.70
CA ARG A 58 -11.24 3.65 8.53
C ARG A 58 -10.99 3.25 9.99
N ILE A 59 -9.79 3.50 10.49
CA ILE A 59 -9.46 3.28 11.90
C ILE A 59 -10.15 4.39 12.69
N LYS A 60 -11.07 4.05 13.59
CA LYS A 60 -11.72 5.05 14.46
C LYS A 60 -10.63 5.75 15.30
N PRO A 61 -10.59 7.09 15.37
CA PRO A 61 -9.80 7.74 16.42
C PRO A 61 -10.46 7.43 17.78
N PRO A 62 -9.71 7.11 18.86
CA PRO A 62 -8.34 7.53 19.14
C PRO A 62 -7.45 6.42 19.73
N ASP A 63 -6.66 5.71 18.92
CA ASP A 63 -5.43 5.10 19.44
C ASP A 63 -4.30 6.06 19.12
N ARG A 64 -3.88 6.84 20.13
CA ARG A 64 -2.75 7.78 20.04
C ARG A 64 -1.41 7.07 19.75
N ASN A 65 -1.42 5.74 19.68
CA ASN A 65 -0.28 4.85 19.46
C ASN A 65 -0.43 4.01 18.18
N ALA A 66 -1.18 4.45 17.17
CA ALA A 66 -1.38 3.65 15.94
C ALA A 66 -0.05 3.27 15.25
N PHE A 67 0.98 4.12 15.36
CA PHE A 67 2.37 3.81 15.01
C PHE A 67 3.31 4.38 16.08
N GLY A 68 4.07 3.53 16.75
CA GLY A 68 5.02 3.91 17.81
C GLY A 68 6.46 4.10 17.31
N SER A 69 6.78 3.57 16.13
CA SER A 69 8.08 3.77 15.50
C SER A 69 8.02 3.75 13.98
N SER A 70 9.03 4.34 13.37
CA SER A 70 9.24 4.28 11.93
C SER A 70 10.71 4.03 11.61
N LEU A 71 10.96 3.26 10.55
CA LEU A 71 12.25 3.10 9.91
C LEU A 71 12.10 3.52 8.44
N VAL A 72 13.04 4.32 7.96
CA VAL A 72 13.14 4.70 6.56
C VAL A 72 14.57 4.47 6.10
N GLN A 73 14.75 3.64 5.08
CA GLN A 73 16.01 3.53 4.35
C GLN A 73 15.87 4.28 3.04
N PHE A 74 16.82 5.15 2.72
CA PHE A 74 16.73 6.00 1.55
C PHE A 74 18.07 6.18 0.84
N ARG A 75 17.97 6.44 -0.46
CA ARG A 75 19.07 6.80 -1.33
C ARG A 75 18.72 8.07 -2.08
N ILE A 76 19.66 9.00 -2.17
CA ILE A 76 19.52 10.24 -2.92
C ILE A 76 20.27 10.05 -4.23
N GLU A 77 19.61 10.31 -5.35
CA GLU A 77 20.24 10.37 -6.67
C GLU A 77 19.72 11.59 -7.42
N GLY A 78 20.60 12.58 -7.60
CA GLY A 78 20.25 13.84 -8.22
C GLY A 78 19.15 14.58 -7.45
N PRO A 79 18.05 14.99 -8.11
CA PRO A 79 16.93 15.68 -7.47
C PRO A 79 15.88 14.73 -6.85
N HIS A 80 16.16 13.44 -6.74
CA HIS A 80 15.24 12.45 -6.18
C HIS A 80 15.83 11.76 -4.96
N ALA A 81 15.00 11.52 -3.96
CA ALA A 81 15.26 10.61 -2.86
C ALA A 81 14.35 9.38 -3.02
N TYR A 82 14.97 8.24 -3.27
CA TYR A 82 14.33 6.94 -3.32
C TYR A 82 14.26 6.37 -1.91
N LEU A 83 13.05 6.07 -1.48
CA LEU A 83 12.74 5.46 -0.18
C LEU A 83 12.65 3.95 -0.42
N ASP A 84 13.78 3.26 -0.30
CA ASP A 84 13.88 1.83 -0.61
C ASP A 84 13.03 0.98 0.34
N GLU A 85 12.97 1.39 1.60
CA GLU A 85 12.16 0.75 2.63
C GLU A 85 11.58 1.79 3.57
N ILE A 86 10.28 1.69 3.80
CA ILE A 86 9.54 2.48 4.77
C ILE A 86 8.76 1.51 5.63
N GLU A 87 9.04 1.50 6.92
CA GLU A 87 8.31 0.75 7.93
C GLU A 87 7.65 1.73 8.89
N LEU A 88 6.36 1.54 9.12
CA LEU A 88 5.57 2.20 10.16
C LEU A 88 5.03 1.09 11.06
N ALA A 89 5.59 0.96 12.25
CA ALA A 89 5.25 -0.10 13.18
C ALA A 89 4.34 0.42 14.30
N GLY A 90 3.27 -0.31 14.57
CA GLY A 90 2.34 -0.01 15.66
C GLY A 90 1.55 -1.23 16.12
N ASP A 91 0.88 -1.07 17.25
CA ASP A 91 0.29 -2.17 18.03
C ASP A 91 -0.88 -2.85 17.29
N ALA A 92 -1.70 -2.06 16.59
CA ALA A 92 -2.87 -2.56 15.87
C ALA A 92 -2.58 -2.92 14.39
N ILE A 93 -1.66 -2.19 13.77
CA ILE A 93 -1.33 -2.31 12.35
C ILE A 93 0.10 -1.85 12.11
N SER A 94 0.79 -2.56 11.23
CA SER A 94 2.07 -2.10 10.68
C SER A 94 1.93 -1.91 9.16
N LEU A 95 2.64 -0.92 8.62
CA LEU A 95 2.70 -0.67 7.18
C LEU A 95 4.13 -0.80 6.71
N VAL A 96 4.33 -1.49 5.59
CA VAL A 96 5.62 -1.59 4.92
C VAL A 96 5.46 -1.12 3.49
N GLY A 97 6.34 -0.24 3.04
CA GLY A 97 6.26 0.37 1.74
C GLY A 97 7.59 0.83 1.21
N ASN A 98 7.53 1.47 0.06
CA ASN A 98 8.65 2.06 -0.64
C ASN A 98 8.11 3.17 -1.55
N GLY A 99 8.99 4.02 -2.04
CA GLY A 99 8.57 5.12 -2.90
C GLY A 99 9.70 6.06 -3.28
N GLU A 100 9.31 7.23 -3.73
CA GLU A 100 10.22 8.31 -4.11
C GLU A 100 9.63 9.65 -3.67
N VAL A 101 10.52 10.60 -3.40
CA VAL A 101 10.21 12.00 -3.19
C VAL A 101 11.21 12.84 -3.98
N ASP A 102 10.76 13.87 -4.67
CA ASP A 102 11.65 14.82 -5.33
C ASP A 102 11.95 16.04 -4.44
N LEU A 103 12.89 16.89 -4.88
CA LEU A 103 13.26 18.11 -4.15
C LEU A 103 12.13 19.15 -4.06
N ASP A 104 11.11 19.06 -4.92
CA ASP A 104 9.92 19.91 -4.89
C ASP A 104 8.87 19.39 -3.89
N GLY A 105 9.12 18.21 -3.31
CA GLY A 105 8.26 17.58 -2.30
C GLY A 105 7.11 16.79 -2.89
N ASN A 106 7.11 16.51 -4.20
CA ASN A 106 6.19 15.57 -4.81
C ASN A 106 6.59 14.17 -4.37
N LEU A 107 5.60 13.38 -3.96
CA LEU A 107 5.82 12.03 -3.46
C LEU A 107 5.02 11.03 -4.27
N ARG A 108 5.58 9.83 -4.39
CA ARG A 108 4.87 8.64 -4.86
C ARG A 108 5.31 7.47 -4.02
N MET A 109 4.39 6.90 -3.26
CA MET A 109 4.69 5.80 -2.34
C MET A 109 3.61 4.73 -2.44
N THR A 110 4.00 3.50 -2.12
CA THR A 110 3.08 2.37 -2.04
C THR A 110 3.32 1.62 -0.74
N PHE A 111 2.26 1.43 0.04
CA PHE A 111 2.30 0.75 1.32
C PHE A 111 1.41 -0.48 1.29
N ARG A 112 1.87 -1.53 1.96
CA ARG A 112 1.11 -2.74 2.23
C ARG A 112 0.87 -2.82 3.73
N SER A 113 -0.36 -3.17 4.10
CA SER A 113 -0.72 -3.42 5.49
C SER A 113 -0.33 -4.82 5.95
N ILE A 114 0.21 -4.88 7.16
CA ILE A 114 0.54 -6.10 7.89
C ILE A 114 -0.23 -6.05 9.20
N MET A 115 -1.02 -7.10 9.47
CA MET A 115 -1.88 -7.20 10.64
C MET A 115 -1.28 -8.22 11.62
N GLY A 116 -0.99 -7.79 12.86
CA GLY A 116 -0.48 -8.65 13.94
C GLY A 116 0.70 -8.05 14.71
N ASP A 117 0.90 -8.54 15.94
CA ASP A 117 1.94 -8.13 16.89
C ASP A 117 3.35 -8.33 16.32
N ALA A 118 4.11 -7.23 16.19
CA ALA A 118 5.45 -7.22 15.59
C ALA A 118 6.53 -7.93 16.45
N GLU A 119 6.28 -8.14 17.75
CA GLU A 119 7.30 -8.70 18.66
C GLU A 119 7.52 -10.23 18.54
N THR A 120 6.67 -10.99 17.82
CA THR A 120 6.75 -12.48 17.83
C THR A 120 7.02 -13.13 16.46
N GLN A 121 7.47 -12.41 15.43
CA GLN A 121 7.44 -12.92 14.04
C GLN A 121 8.79 -13.24 13.34
N LEU A 122 9.90 -13.34 14.07
CA LEU A 122 11.02 -14.19 13.66
C LEU A 122 10.70 -15.62 14.16
N PRO A 123 10.12 -16.60 13.41
CA PRO A 123 10.33 -17.01 12.02
C PRO A 123 9.00 -17.47 11.33
N ALA A 124 7.97 -16.61 11.29
CA ALA A 124 6.59 -16.99 10.94
C ALA A 124 6.22 -16.84 9.44
N MET A 125 7.18 -16.52 8.56
CA MET A 125 6.94 -16.31 7.11
C MET A 125 6.42 -17.55 6.34
N LYS A 126 6.26 -18.71 7.00
CA LYS A 126 5.73 -19.95 6.39
C LYS A 126 4.24 -20.23 6.68
N ARG A 127 3.54 -19.44 7.52
CA ARG A 127 2.16 -19.78 7.95
C ARG A 127 1.07 -18.78 7.56
N MET A 128 1.40 -17.64 6.95
CA MET A 128 0.41 -16.65 6.49
C MET A 128 -0.33 -17.00 5.19
N LEU A 129 -0.26 -18.26 4.72
CA LEU A 129 -1.11 -18.76 3.63
C LEU A 129 -2.38 -19.46 4.13
N GLY A 130 -2.61 -19.52 5.45
CA GLY A 130 -3.48 -20.55 6.03
C GLY A 130 -4.70 -20.17 6.86
N GLY A 131 -5.00 -18.90 7.21
CA GLY A 131 -6.11 -18.75 8.17
C GLY A 131 -6.64 -17.39 8.61
N ALA A 132 -6.23 -16.27 8.02
CA ALA A 132 -6.89 -15.00 8.31
C ALA A 132 -7.50 -14.44 7.02
N SER A 133 -8.79 -14.19 7.05
CA SER A 133 -9.52 -13.31 6.15
C SER A 133 -9.08 -11.84 6.32
N GLY A 134 -7.77 -11.60 6.43
CA GLY A 134 -7.18 -10.28 6.47
C GLY A 134 -7.24 -9.70 5.08
N GLN A 135 -8.11 -8.71 4.90
CA GLN A 135 -8.09 -7.85 3.73
C GLN A 135 -6.74 -7.12 3.68
N PHE A 136 -5.82 -7.59 2.83
CA PHE A 136 -4.57 -6.88 2.57
C PHE A 136 -4.91 -5.61 1.81
N LEU A 137 -4.72 -4.46 2.46
CA LEU A 137 -4.92 -3.15 1.84
C LEU A 137 -3.60 -2.72 1.22
N LEU A 138 -3.64 -2.44 -0.08
CA LEU A 138 -2.61 -1.71 -0.80
C LEU A 138 -3.00 -0.24 -0.75
N LEU A 139 -2.08 0.61 -0.31
CA LEU A 139 -2.27 2.03 -0.17
C LEU A 139 -1.29 2.76 -1.09
N HIS A 140 -1.83 3.52 -2.02
CA HIS A 140 -1.07 4.42 -2.87
C HIS A 140 -1.13 5.81 -2.29
N VAL A 141 0.02 6.47 -2.24
CA VAL A 141 0.15 7.85 -1.78
C VAL A 141 0.85 8.63 -2.88
N ASP A 142 0.17 9.64 -3.39
CA ASP A 142 0.64 10.56 -4.42
C ASP A 142 0.48 12.02 -3.92
N GLY A 143 0.77 13.00 -4.77
CA GLY A 143 0.64 14.42 -4.43
C GLY A 143 1.91 14.96 -3.78
N THR A 144 1.76 15.73 -2.70
CA THR A 144 2.89 16.42 -2.04
C THR A 144 2.98 16.10 -0.55
N LEU A 145 4.14 16.37 0.07
CA LEU A 145 4.33 16.25 1.53
C LEU A 145 3.32 17.07 2.35
N GLY A 146 2.85 18.20 1.82
CA GLY A 146 1.88 19.09 2.48
C GLY A 146 0.42 18.73 2.22
N ASP A 147 0.13 18.21 1.03
CA ASP A 147 -1.20 17.79 0.60
C ASP A 147 -1.11 16.43 -0.11
N PRO A 148 -1.05 15.33 0.66
CA PRO A 148 -0.93 13.99 0.09
C PRO A 148 -2.30 13.47 -0.35
N GLU A 149 -2.35 12.89 -1.55
CA GLU A 149 -3.52 12.21 -2.10
C GLU A 149 -3.40 10.70 -1.87
N LEU A 150 -4.38 10.10 -1.17
CA LEU A 150 -4.31 8.69 -0.79
C LEU A 150 -5.44 7.90 -1.45
N SER A 151 -5.10 6.74 -2.00
CA SER A 151 -6.07 5.78 -2.54
C SER A 151 -5.78 4.37 -2.05
N THR A 152 -6.83 3.61 -1.75
CA THR A 152 -6.71 2.21 -1.32
C THR A 152 -7.28 1.27 -2.35
N GLU A 153 -6.53 0.21 -2.63
CA GLU A 153 -6.98 -0.93 -3.40
C GLU A 153 -7.02 -2.16 -2.49
N ALA A 154 -8.18 -2.81 -2.41
CA ALA A 154 -8.29 -4.11 -1.76
C ALA A 154 -7.70 -5.15 -2.72
N PHE A 155 -6.66 -5.87 -2.29
CA PHE A 155 -6.13 -6.94 -3.11
C PHE A 155 -7.19 -8.04 -3.23
N PRO A 156 -7.62 -8.44 -4.45
CA PRO A 156 -8.50 -9.59 -4.56
C PRO A 156 -7.76 -10.79 -3.99
N THR A 157 -8.31 -11.37 -2.92
CA THR A 157 -7.73 -12.58 -2.34
C THR A 157 -7.66 -13.67 -3.40
N LEU A 158 -6.71 -14.61 -3.26
CA LEU A 158 -6.59 -15.75 -4.18
C LEU A 158 -7.95 -16.47 -4.38
N ALA A 159 -8.77 -16.54 -3.33
CA ALA A 159 -10.12 -17.09 -3.37
C ALA A 159 -11.05 -16.31 -4.32
N ALA A 160 -11.05 -14.97 -4.26
CA ALA A 160 -11.86 -14.12 -5.14
C ALA A 160 -11.43 -14.23 -6.62
N ALA A 161 -10.13 -14.32 -6.87
CA ALA A 161 -9.59 -14.53 -8.21
C ALA A 161 -9.98 -15.90 -8.79
N LEU A 162 -9.89 -16.97 -7.98
CA LEU A 162 -10.33 -18.32 -8.37
C LEU A 162 -11.84 -18.36 -8.67
N GLN A 163 -12.66 -17.69 -7.86
CA GLN A 163 -14.10 -17.64 -8.05
C GLN A 163 -14.47 -16.92 -9.36
N LYS A 164 -13.77 -15.82 -9.70
CA LYS A 164 -13.95 -15.10 -10.97
C LYS A 164 -13.65 -15.99 -12.19
N LEU A 165 -12.59 -16.81 -12.12
CA LEU A 165 -12.24 -17.77 -13.18
C LEU A 165 -13.26 -18.90 -13.32
N GLN A 166 -13.80 -19.41 -12.21
CA GLN A 166 -14.81 -20.46 -12.21
C GLN A 166 -16.13 -19.99 -12.84
N SER A 167 -16.57 -18.77 -12.50
CA SER A 167 -17.78 -18.16 -13.07
C SER A 167 -17.68 -17.98 -14.59
N GLN A 168 -16.55 -17.51 -15.10
CA GLN A 168 -16.31 -17.38 -16.54
C GLN A 168 -16.38 -18.73 -17.27
N ARG A 169 -15.85 -19.80 -16.65
CA ARG A 169 -15.91 -21.15 -17.25
C ARG A 169 -17.34 -21.69 -17.31
N GLN A 170 -18.18 -21.41 -16.31
CA GLN A 170 -19.59 -21.83 -16.30
C GLN A 170 -20.45 -21.08 -17.33
N GLU A 171 -20.22 -19.77 -17.51
CA GLU A 171 -20.94 -18.99 -18.53
C GLU A 171 -20.60 -19.46 -19.95
N ASN A 172 -19.32 -19.72 -20.23
CA ASN A 172 -18.88 -20.21 -21.55
C ASN A 172 -19.43 -21.63 -21.88
N GLY A 173 -19.73 -22.43 -20.86
CA GLY A 173 -20.34 -23.76 -21.02
C GLY A 173 -21.84 -23.74 -21.33
N ARG A 174 -22.56 -22.67 -20.95
CA ARG A 174 -24.01 -22.54 -21.17
C ARG A 174 -24.34 -22.07 -22.58
N GLY A 175 -23.56 -21.16 -23.16
CA GLY A 175 -23.75 -20.67 -24.54
C GLY A 175 -23.63 -21.76 -25.61
N ARG A 176 -22.88 -22.83 -25.33
CA ARG A 176 -22.64 -23.93 -26.30
C ARG A 176 -23.74 -25.00 -26.36
N ARG A 177 -24.71 -24.99 -25.43
CA ARG A 177 -25.81 -25.98 -25.41
C ARG A 177 -27.09 -25.53 -26.12
N LEU A 178 -27.21 -24.24 -26.45
CA LEU A 178 -28.39 -23.74 -27.19
C LEU A 178 -28.24 -23.73 -28.72
N ALA A 179 -27.05 -24.02 -29.26
CA ALA A 179 -26.78 -23.97 -30.71
C ALA A 179 -26.91 -25.32 -31.44
N SER A 180 -27.41 -26.37 -30.79
CA SER A 180 -27.48 -27.72 -31.37
C SER A 180 -28.88 -28.33 -31.24
N ARG A 181 -29.87 -27.73 -31.89
CA ARG A 181 -31.15 -28.39 -32.16
C ARG A 181 -31.62 -28.05 -33.58
N PRO A 182 -31.25 -28.85 -34.60
CA PRO A 182 -31.89 -28.79 -35.90
C PRO A 182 -33.32 -29.34 -35.79
N ASP A 183 -34.26 -28.66 -36.47
CA ASP A 183 -35.67 -28.99 -36.63
C ASP A 183 -35.90 -30.45 -37.06
N ASP A 184 -36.78 -31.15 -36.35
CA ASP A 184 -37.42 -32.40 -36.80
C ASP A 184 -38.92 -32.16 -36.97
N ALA A 185 -39.42 -32.68 -38.09
CA ALA A 185 -40.67 -32.42 -38.80
C ALA A 185 -41.99 -32.57 -38.03
N PRO A 186 -43.12 -32.25 -38.69
CA PRO A 186 -44.20 -33.24 -38.69
C PRO A 186 -44.61 -33.66 -40.11
N ALA A 187 -44.42 -34.95 -40.38
CA ALA A 187 -45.12 -35.70 -41.40
C ALA A 187 -46.26 -36.49 -40.77
N GLY A 188 -47.41 -36.59 -41.45
CA GLY A 188 -48.27 -37.77 -41.32
C GLY A 188 -49.71 -37.53 -40.87
N LEU A 189 -50.59 -37.60 -41.89
CA LEU A 189 -52.02 -37.87 -41.90
C LEU A 189 -52.58 -38.97 -40.97
N SER A 190 -53.93 -38.95 -40.87
CA SER A 190 -54.89 -40.01 -40.50
C SER A 190 -55.18 -40.17 -39.00
N ARG A 191 -56.41 -40.41 -38.51
CA ARG A 191 -57.73 -40.85 -39.02
C ARG A 191 -58.74 -40.44 -37.91
N GLY A 192 -59.99 -40.05 -38.15
CA GLY A 192 -61.07 -40.91 -38.65
C GLY A 192 -61.67 -41.77 -37.53
N LEU A 193 -62.65 -41.25 -36.77
CA LEU A 193 -64.06 -41.70 -36.66
C LEU A 193 -64.74 -40.95 -35.50
#